data_AF-A0A9D7J1P4-F1
#
_entry.id   AF-A0A9D7J1P4-F1
#
_cell.length_a   1.000
_cell.length_b   1.000
_cell.length_c   1.000
_cell.angle_alpha   90.00
_cell.angle_beta   90.00
_cell.angle_gamma   90.00
#
_symmetry.space_group_name_H-M   'P 1'
#
loop_
_entity.id
_entity.type
_entity.pdbx_description
1 polymer ?
#
loop_
_entity_poly.entity_id
_entity_poly.type
_entity_poly.pdbx_seq_one_letter_code
_entity_poly.pdbx_strand_id
1 'polypeptide(L)'
;MSAVPASSASVTAPAESEITVTWLAVAGAKGATGTTVISRKQPGNPGDFRVEFSENEVGGIGSQSQAGAWNAAIISTLLLGLPLEGEFRFETDGRIDGPSAGALTTAGLIALARGDKFVDHVTMTGTINATGTIGPVGGIPEKVGAAAGEGFTKVLIPLGQRMTPNHEGELVDVIRAGDRDGVEVIEVGDIYEAYSHLTGANIDVPGVSRDPRLDAASYDKVKPQTDAALARYASASSGFKRLPKDLQAVFDQAGLIGYVDGYAAKAADLQRQGLQAGAYDLAAQAAALLEAVVATGEMVVPLYTQGLDGLEVLFSQALDSSTAEKEFFAFLDRLSTYTPKTVADAEGLINAYAGAFDAYSLLTFSQQAIETVKKRYEASDYSSMEEFFDSLLIPVMWSQLSRSQLESSAATFEVGRDNPGAAFADEIDLAQVGNFFRRGADANLTAFTENVVAPLADQYGASTDQMLARLANVDIAVAAAVTQQQVQPAIADYIGGGKPNAAYATLGYGLNNYVRNQSLVDKYYNNARLDENLNVVGVEYDAVLGRALDLGKQQLADEIGRLRTGGTEPVLSVAGYEVAGLLRNGNVLDQFQAINLYNGGFLITRTLSYLAGQPEGAIK
;
A
#
# COMPACT_ATOMS: atom_id res chain seq x y z
N MET A 1 38.38 -29.29 -11.63
CA MET A 1 39.25 -28.31 -10.96
C MET A 1 39.55 -27.17 -11.92
N SER A 2 38.83 -26.07 -11.76
CA SER A 2 39.27 -24.69 -12.00
C SER A 2 38.18 -23.83 -11.38
N ALA A 3 38.44 -23.40 -10.15
CA ALA A 3 37.56 -22.51 -9.41
C ALA A 3 37.60 -21.13 -10.08
N VAL A 4 36.45 -20.63 -10.49
CA VAL A 4 36.27 -19.21 -10.80
C VAL A 4 36.11 -18.50 -9.45
N PRO A 5 36.94 -17.50 -9.11
CA PRO A 5 36.84 -16.85 -7.83
C PRO A 5 35.54 -16.02 -7.77
N ALA A 6 34.83 -16.11 -6.65
CA ALA A 6 33.76 -15.19 -6.30
C ALA A 6 34.38 -13.78 -6.18
N SER A 7 34.08 -12.92 -7.15
CA SER A 7 34.40 -11.50 -7.09
C SER A 7 33.44 -10.85 -6.09
N SER A 8 33.87 -10.65 -4.85
CA SER A 8 33.27 -9.66 -3.96
C SER A 8 33.48 -8.28 -4.60
N ALA A 9 32.48 -7.80 -5.33
CA ALA A 9 32.51 -6.45 -5.88
C ALA A 9 32.49 -5.47 -4.71
N SER A 10 33.63 -4.86 -4.41
CA SER A 10 33.67 -3.69 -3.54
C SER A 10 32.96 -2.56 -4.27
N VAL A 11 31.82 -2.12 -3.73
CA VAL A 11 31.23 -0.83 -4.08
C VAL A 11 32.31 0.22 -3.80
N THR A 12 32.84 0.86 -4.85
CA THR A 12 33.72 2.02 -4.68
C THR A 12 32.98 3.06 -3.87
N ALA A 13 33.56 3.49 -2.74
CA ALA A 13 32.96 4.49 -1.87
C ALA A 13 32.60 5.76 -2.68
N PRO A 14 31.39 6.31 -2.51
CA PRO A 14 30.95 7.49 -3.27
C PRO A 14 31.89 8.69 -3.01
N ALA A 15 32.03 9.55 -4.03
CA ALA A 15 32.90 10.72 -3.99
C ALA A 15 32.42 11.82 -3.03
N GLU A 16 31.14 11.83 -2.67
CA GLU A 16 30.54 12.68 -1.64
C GLU A 16 29.79 11.80 -0.64
N SER A 17 30.00 12.04 0.66
CA SER A 17 29.32 11.31 1.73
C SER A 17 27.95 11.89 2.06
N GLU A 18 27.68 13.13 1.63
CA GLU A 18 26.49 13.91 1.98
C GLU A 18 26.07 14.81 0.82
N ILE A 19 24.77 15.07 0.68
CA ILE A 19 24.18 16.03 -0.27
C ILE A 19 23.30 16.99 0.52
N THR A 20 23.47 18.29 0.28
CA THR A 20 22.57 19.33 0.79
C THR A 20 21.44 19.56 -0.19
N VAL A 21 20.20 19.36 0.26
CA VAL A 21 19.01 19.72 -0.52
C VAL A 21 18.35 20.97 0.07
N THR A 22 17.82 21.83 -0.80
CA THR A 22 17.05 23.00 -0.38
C THR A 22 15.57 22.72 -0.59
N TRP A 23 14.84 22.48 0.50
CA TRP A 23 13.41 22.20 0.45
C TRP A 23 12.58 23.48 0.37
N LEU A 24 11.36 23.36 -0.14
CA LEU A 24 10.41 24.46 -0.28
C LEU A 24 9.17 24.20 0.59
N ALA A 25 8.77 25.20 1.37
CA ALA A 25 7.62 25.14 2.26
C ALA A 25 6.76 26.40 2.19
N VAL A 26 5.63 26.38 2.90
CA VAL A 26 4.75 27.54 3.10
C VAL A 26 4.81 27.95 4.57
N ALA A 27 4.96 29.25 4.82
CA ALA A 27 4.91 29.86 6.14
C ALA A 27 3.87 31.00 6.14
N GLY A 28 2.63 30.66 6.48
CA GLY A 28 1.50 31.58 6.37
C GLY A 28 1.21 31.94 4.91
N ALA A 29 1.24 33.23 4.57
CA ALA A 29 1.00 33.73 3.22
C ALA A 29 2.24 33.79 2.32
N LYS A 30 3.39 33.27 2.78
CA LYS A 30 4.68 33.35 2.07
C LYS A 30 5.30 31.98 1.90
N GLY A 31 6.13 31.85 0.88
CA GLY A 31 7.01 30.70 0.74
C GLY A 31 8.19 30.83 1.70
N ALA A 32 8.74 29.68 2.08
CA ALA A 32 9.96 29.57 2.84
C ALA A 32 10.86 28.51 2.22
N THR A 33 12.16 28.67 2.42
CA THR A 33 13.16 27.66 2.09
C THR A 33 13.92 27.28 3.36
N GLY A 34 14.55 26.12 3.31
CA GLY A 34 15.54 25.72 4.28
C GLY A 34 16.35 24.57 3.71
N THR A 35 17.30 24.07 4.48
CA THR A 35 18.21 23.03 4.00
C THR A 35 18.11 21.77 4.82
N THR A 36 18.31 20.64 4.14
CA THR A 36 18.54 19.36 4.79
C THR A 36 19.80 18.76 4.19
N VAL A 37 20.78 18.48 5.04
CA VAL A 37 21.95 17.67 4.69
C VAL A 37 21.55 16.21 4.84
N ILE A 38 21.62 15.47 3.75
CA ILE A 38 21.27 14.05 3.68
C ILE A 38 22.55 13.25 3.53
N SER A 39 22.67 12.15 4.25
CA SER A 39 23.76 11.19 4.05
C SER A 39 23.26 9.75 4.01
N ARG A 40 24.01 8.91 3.30
CA ARG A 40 23.78 7.47 3.17
C ARG A 40 25.11 6.77 3.40
N LYS A 41 25.13 5.76 4.27
CA LYS A 41 26.29 4.89 4.47
C LYS A 41 25.86 3.44 4.66
N GLN A 42 26.83 2.55 4.44
CA GLN A 42 26.69 1.16 4.82
C GLN A 42 26.48 1.04 6.33
N PRO A 43 25.66 0.10 6.79
CA PRO A 43 25.40 -0.05 8.20
C PRO A 43 26.61 -0.60 8.95
N GLY A 44 26.75 -0.23 10.22
CA GLY A 44 27.80 -0.75 11.11
C GLY A 44 27.71 -2.26 11.33
N ASN A 45 26.51 -2.82 11.32
CA ASN A 45 26.27 -4.27 11.31
C ASN A 45 25.44 -4.64 10.06
N PRO A 46 25.79 -5.73 9.34
CA PRO A 46 24.97 -6.24 8.26
C PRO A 46 23.52 -6.46 8.72
N GLY A 47 22.57 -6.04 7.91
CA GLY A 47 21.14 -6.08 8.17
C GLY A 47 20.59 -4.83 8.89
N ASP A 48 21.40 -3.93 9.44
CA ASP A 48 20.83 -2.76 10.11
C ASP A 48 20.25 -1.76 9.09
N PHE A 49 18.98 -1.38 9.26
CA PHE A 49 18.33 -0.29 8.53
C PHE A 49 17.95 0.81 9.52
N ARG A 50 18.50 2.01 9.38
CA ARG A 50 18.35 3.10 10.35
C ARG A 50 18.15 4.44 9.65
N VAL A 51 17.15 5.18 10.12
CA VAL A 51 16.94 6.59 9.76
C VAL A 51 17.23 7.45 10.99
N GLU A 52 18.13 8.40 10.85
CA GLU A 52 18.55 9.35 11.89
C GLU A 52 18.08 10.75 11.53
N PHE A 53 17.54 11.45 12.52
CA PHE A 53 17.11 12.84 12.41
C PHE A 53 18.02 13.71 13.27
N SER A 54 18.49 14.82 12.71
CA SER A 54 19.24 15.84 13.43
C SER A 54 18.58 17.20 13.18
N GLU A 55 18.19 17.88 14.25
CA GLU A 55 17.53 19.19 14.20
C GLU A 55 18.29 20.18 15.09
N ASN A 56 18.35 21.44 14.66
CA ASN A 56 18.92 22.53 15.44
C ASN A 56 17.86 23.40 16.14
N GLU A 57 16.59 23.13 15.87
CA GLU A 57 15.42 23.75 16.50
C GLU A 57 14.59 22.68 17.19
N VAL A 58 14.08 22.95 18.40
CA VAL A 58 13.27 21.98 19.17
C VAL A 58 12.00 21.65 18.40
N GLY A 59 11.82 20.39 17.98
CA GLY A 59 10.70 20.00 17.11
C GLY A 59 10.81 20.63 15.72
N GLY A 60 12.03 20.75 15.22
CA GLY A 60 12.36 21.27 13.89
C GLY A 60 11.98 20.32 12.77
N ILE A 61 11.91 19.01 13.03
CA ILE A 61 11.43 18.01 12.07
C ILE A 61 10.13 17.38 12.58
N GLY A 62 9.00 17.81 12.01
CA GLY A 62 7.69 17.28 12.37
C GLY A 62 7.42 15.85 11.87
N SER A 63 6.34 15.25 12.33
CA SER A 63 6.00 13.84 12.08
C SER A 63 5.83 13.52 10.60
N GLN A 64 5.31 14.47 9.81
CA GLN A 64 5.10 14.28 8.38
C GLN A 64 6.43 14.24 7.62
N SER A 65 7.36 15.13 8.01
CA SER A 65 8.72 15.16 7.46
C SER A 65 9.50 13.88 7.82
N GLN A 66 9.34 13.38 9.06
CA GLN A 66 9.96 12.13 9.48
C GLN A 66 9.45 10.94 8.67
N ALA A 67 8.13 10.84 8.45
CA ALA A 67 7.56 9.80 7.59
C ALA A 67 8.04 9.90 6.14
N GLY A 68 8.13 11.12 5.59
CA GLY A 68 8.69 11.37 4.27
C GLY A 68 10.16 10.91 4.14
N ALA A 69 10.98 11.10 5.17
CA ALA A 69 12.36 10.63 5.20
C ALA A 69 12.49 9.10 5.25
N TRP A 70 11.63 8.42 6.03
CA TRP A 70 11.53 6.96 6.02
C TRP A 70 11.17 6.43 4.63
N ASN A 71 10.18 7.04 3.98
CA ASN A 71 9.81 6.67 2.62
C ASN A 71 10.93 6.92 1.62
N ALA A 72 11.63 8.06 1.71
CA ALA A 72 12.77 8.33 0.85
C ALA A 72 13.88 7.28 1.00
N ALA A 73 14.21 6.85 2.22
CA ALA A 73 15.20 5.82 2.48
C ALA A 73 14.78 4.44 1.94
N ILE A 74 13.51 4.06 2.13
CA ILE A 74 12.95 2.79 1.65
C ILE A 74 12.88 2.77 0.11
N ILE A 75 12.26 3.78 -0.48
CA ILE A 75 12.02 3.86 -1.93
C ILE A 75 13.34 3.97 -2.69
N SER A 76 14.29 4.81 -2.25
CA SER A 76 15.61 4.89 -2.89
C SER A 76 16.37 3.55 -2.86
N THR A 77 16.24 2.79 -1.77
CA THR A 77 16.85 1.46 -1.63
C THR A 77 16.19 0.44 -2.56
N LEU A 78 14.86 0.44 -2.62
CA LEU A 78 14.08 -0.46 -3.47
C LEU A 78 14.31 -0.17 -4.95
N LEU A 79 14.21 1.08 -5.38
CA LEU A 79 14.37 1.47 -6.79
C LEU A 79 15.76 1.17 -7.34
N LEU A 80 16.80 1.21 -6.50
CA LEU A 80 18.17 0.86 -6.88
C LEU A 80 18.50 -0.62 -6.70
N GLY A 81 17.60 -1.39 -6.08
CA GLY A 81 17.78 -2.84 -5.90
C GLY A 81 18.94 -3.15 -4.97
N LEU A 82 19.22 -2.21 -4.06
CA LEU A 82 20.26 -2.33 -3.07
C LEU A 82 19.82 -3.32 -1.98
N PRO A 83 20.77 -3.88 -1.22
CA PRO A 83 20.45 -4.60 0.00
C PRO A 83 19.50 -3.78 0.87
N LEU A 84 18.53 -4.44 1.52
CA LEU A 84 17.45 -3.80 2.29
C LEU A 84 17.94 -3.28 3.66
N GLU A 85 19.12 -2.68 3.69
CA GLU A 85 19.88 -2.20 4.84
C GLU A 85 20.50 -0.82 4.53
N GLY A 86 21.00 -0.14 5.56
CA GLY A 86 21.65 1.16 5.41
C GLY A 86 21.40 2.10 6.57
N GLU A 87 22.32 3.04 6.76
CA GLU A 87 22.14 4.15 7.69
C GLU A 87 21.95 5.44 6.90
N PHE A 88 20.84 6.12 7.15
CA PHE A 88 20.39 7.33 6.48
C PHE A 88 20.28 8.44 7.51
N ARG A 89 20.87 9.60 7.27
CA ARG A 89 20.76 10.75 8.17
C ARG A 89 20.16 11.94 7.44
N PHE A 90 19.27 12.63 8.13
CA PHE A 90 18.60 13.85 7.69
C PHE A 90 18.86 14.94 8.73
N GLU A 91 19.79 15.84 8.43
CA GLU A 91 20.12 16.97 9.28
C GLU A 91 19.47 18.23 8.72
N THR A 92 18.47 18.75 9.42
CA THR A 92 17.64 19.87 8.94
C THR A 92 17.96 21.14 9.72
N ASP A 93 18.17 22.22 8.97
CA ASP A 93 18.25 23.58 9.49
C ASP A 93 16.87 24.25 9.41
N GLY A 94 16.36 24.70 10.56
CA GLY A 94 15.07 25.37 10.69
C GLY A 94 13.92 24.43 11.06
N ARG A 95 12.69 24.83 10.71
CA ARG A 95 11.46 24.09 11.03
C ARG A 95 10.76 23.66 9.75
N ILE A 96 10.62 22.35 9.57
CA ILE A 96 9.90 21.74 8.45
C ILE A 96 8.91 20.71 8.97
N ASP A 97 7.67 20.85 8.51
CA ASP A 97 6.68 19.79 8.61
C ASP A 97 5.90 19.70 7.29
N GLY A 98 5.86 18.51 6.71
CA GLY A 98 5.14 18.23 5.48
C GLY A 98 5.82 17.19 4.59
N PRO A 99 5.05 16.37 3.85
CA PRO A 99 5.61 15.34 2.96
C PRO A 99 6.23 15.91 1.67
N SER A 100 6.13 17.23 1.44
CA SER A 100 6.42 17.88 0.15
C SER A 100 7.88 17.92 -0.29
N ALA A 101 8.81 17.47 0.55
CA ALA A 101 10.21 17.28 0.21
C ALA A 101 10.57 15.82 -0.14
N GLY A 102 9.59 14.89 -0.08
CA GLY A 102 9.83 13.45 -0.22
C GLY A 102 10.52 13.06 -1.53
N ALA A 103 10.11 13.64 -2.66
CA ALA A 103 10.74 13.34 -3.95
C ALA A 103 12.17 13.91 -4.03
N LEU A 104 12.39 15.12 -3.50
CA LEU A 104 13.70 15.78 -3.46
C LEU A 104 14.71 14.96 -2.64
N THR A 105 14.31 14.52 -1.45
CA THR A 105 15.17 13.72 -0.57
C THR A 105 15.42 12.32 -1.12
N THR A 106 14.43 11.71 -1.78
CA THR A 106 14.59 10.43 -2.49
C THR A 106 15.64 10.55 -3.60
N ALA A 107 15.56 11.59 -4.44
CA ALA A 107 16.54 11.84 -5.49
C ALA A 107 17.95 12.04 -4.91
N GLY A 108 18.07 12.75 -3.77
CA GLY A 108 19.34 12.95 -3.08
C GLY A 108 19.96 11.64 -2.61
N LEU A 109 19.17 10.75 -2.02
CA LEU A 109 19.63 9.42 -1.61
C LEU A 109 20.02 8.51 -2.79
N ILE A 110 19.33 8.63 -3.92
CA ILE A 110 19.70 7.94 -5.16
C ILE A 110 21.03 8.49 -5.69
N ALA A 111 21.21 9.81 -5.69
CA ALA A 111 22.45 10.46 -6.13
C ALA A 111 23.65 10.05 -5.26
N LEU A 112 23.49 10.03 -3.94
CA LEU A 112 24.52 9.53 -3.01
C LEU A 112 24.91 8.07 -3.28
N ALA A 113 23.93 7.21 -3.55
CA ALA A 113 24.19 5.81 -3.85
C ALA A 113 24.92 5.60 -5.19
N ARG A 114 24.69 6.50 -6.17
CA ARG A 114 25.31 6.46 -7.50
C ARG A 114 26.61 7.28 -7.60
N GLY A 115 26.91 8.11 -6.61
CA GLY A 115 28.00 9.08 -6.67
C GLY A 115 27.73 10.26 -7.62
N ASP A 116 26.46 10.49 -7.96
CA ASP A 116 26.01 11.61 -8.78
C ASP A 116 25.84 12.87 -7.91
N LYS A 117 25.92 14.05 -8.53
CA LYS A 117 25.75 15.34 -7.84
C LYS A 117 24.48 16.04 -8.30
N PHE A 118 23.96 16.91 -7.45
CA PHE A 118 22.88 17.79 -7.84
C PHE A 118 23.41 18.95 -8.69
N VAL A 119 22.61 19.36 -9.67
CA VAL A 119 22.83 20.56 -10.48
C VAL A 119 22.54 21.78 -9.62
N ASP A 120 23.48 22.72 -9.59
CA ASP A 120 23.32 23.97 -8.84
C ASP A 120 22.07 24.73 -9.29
N HIS A 121 21.42 25.42 -8.34
CA HIS A 121 20.23 26.25 -8.60
C HIS A 121 19.03 25.50 -9.20
N VAL A 122 18.93 24.18 -8.98
CA VAL A 122 17.74 23.36 -9.25
C VAL A 122 17.18 22.82 -7.95
N THR A 123 15.87 22.93 -7.75
CA THR A 123 15.16 22.31 -6.62
C THR A 123 13.79 21.79 -7.06
N MET A 124 13.05 21.16 -6.16
CA MET A 124 11.71 20.68 -6.43
C MET A 124 10.81 20.66 -5.19
N THR A 125 9.52 20.52 -5.43
CA THR A 125 8.53 20.14 -4.41
C THR A 125 7.64 19.00 -4.94
N GLY A 126 7.24 18.09 -4.06
CA GLY A 126 6.45 16.91 -4.40
C GLY A 126 6.57 15.81 -3.35
N THR A 127 5.47 15.11 -3.08
CA THR A 127 5.52 13.89 -2.27
C THR A 127 6.10 12.72 -3.07
N ILE A 128 6.39 11.60 -2.42
CA ILE A 128 6.88 10.39 -3.08
C ILE A 128 6.04 9.19 -2.67
N ASN A 129 5.64 8.39 -3.65
CA ASN A 129 4.85 7.16 -3.42
C ASN A 129 5.70 5.91 -3.60
N ALA A 130 5.20 4.73 -3.19
CA ALA A 130 5.98 3.49 -3.14
C ALA A 130 6.71 3.08 -4.44
N THR A 131 6.16 3.44 -5.60
CA THR A 131 6.73 3.15 -6.93
C THR A 131 7.60 4.28 -7.50
N GLY A 132 7.78 5.36 -6.75
CA GLY A 132 8.55 6.52 -7.17
C GLY A 132 7.74 7.58 -7.93
N THR A 133 6.41 7.47 -8.03
CA THR A 133 5.57 8.54 -8.58
C THR A 133 5.56 9.74 -7.64
N ILE A 134 5.45 10.94 -8.21
CA ILE A 134 5.42 12.19 -7.45
C ILE A 134 3.98 12.62 -7.24
N GLY A 135 3.57 12.77 -5.97
CA GLY A 135 2.24 13.23 -5.61
C GLY A 135 2.16 14.75 -5.45
N PRO A 136 0.94 15.32 -5.48
CA PRO A 136 0.72 16.75 -5.46
C PRO A 136 0.99 17.38 -4.09
N VAL A 137 1.18 18.70 -4.10
CA VAL A 137 1.45 19.50 -2.90
C VAL A 137 0.74 20.84 -2.97
N GLY A 138 0.50 21.46 -1.81
CA GLY A 138 -0.06 22.81 -1.71
C GLY A 138 1.00 23.92 -1.82
N GLY A 139 0.52 25.13 -2.11
CA GLY A 139 1.28 26.40 -2.03
C GLY A 139 2.45 26.50 -3.00
N ILE A 140 2.32 25.93 -4.20
CA ILE A 140 3.36 25.98 -5.23
C ILE A 140 3.68 27.43 -5.66
N PRO A 141 2.73 28.37 -5.84
CA PRO A 141 3.06 29.75 -6.20
C PRO A 141 4.01 30.39 -5.18
N GLU A 142 3.72 30.23 -3.90
CA GLU A 142 4.54 30.75 -2.79
C GLU A 142 5.93 30.10 -2.77
N LYS A 143 5.99 28.77 -2.96
CA LYS A 143 7.24 28.00 -3.00
C LYS A 143 8.14 28.40 -4.17
N VAL A 144 7.56 28.57 -5.37
CA VAL A 144 8.30 29.02 -6.57
C VAL A 144 8.85 30.42 -6.35
N GLY A 145 8.06 31.34 -5.79
CA GLY A 145 8.51 32.68 -5.46
C GLY A 145 9.65 32.70 -4.43
N ALA A 146 9.59 31.83 -3.42
CA ALA A 146 10.68 31.69 -2.45
C ALA A 146 11.96 31.12 -3.08
N ALA A 147 11.83 30.11 -3.94
CA ALA A 147 12.95 29.56 -4.69
C ALA A 147 13.61 30.63 -5.59
N ALA A 148 12.81 31.45 -6.28
CA ALA A 148 13.30 32.58 -7.07
C ALA A 148 14.10 33.58 -6.21
N GLY A 149 13.58 33.91 -5.03
CA GLY A 149 14.24 34.81 -4.07
C GLY A 149 15.59 34.31 -3.57
N GLU A 150 15.76 32.99 -3.46
CA GLU A 150 17.02 32.31 -3.10
C GLU A 150 17.94 32.03 -4.31
N GLY A 151 17.57 32.51 -5.50
CA GLY A 151 18.39 32.41 -6.71
C GLY A 151 18.35 31.03 -7.38
N PHE A 152 17.31 30.22 -7.15
CA PHE A 152 17.06 29.04 -7.98
C PHE A 152 16.66 29.48 -9.39
N THR A 153 17.19 28.79 -10.39
CA THR A 153 16.87 29.07 -11.81
C THR A 153 15.90 28.04 -12.39
N LYS A 154 15.68 26.94 -11.66
CA LYS A 154 14.77 25.87 -12.04
C LYS A 154 14.07 25.26 -10.83
N VAL A 155 12.76 25.07 -10.93
CA VAL A 155 11.94 24.43 -9.91
C VAL A 155 11.07 23.35 -10.54
N LEU A 156 11.18 22.11 -10.06
CA LEU A 156 10.31 21.02 -10.49
C LEU A 156 9.07 20.95 -9.58
N ILE A 157 7.91 20.75 -10.19
CA ILE A 157 6.61 20.66 -9.50
C ILE A 157 5.88 19.38 -9.92
N PRO A 158 4.90 18.89 -9.13
CA PRO A 158 4.18 17.68 -9.49
C PRO A 158 3.36 17.85 -10.79
N LEU A 159 3.26 16.76 -11.54
CA LEU A 159 2.49 16.69 -12.78
C LEU A 159 1.02 17.07 -12.58
N GLY A 160 0.50 17.96 -13.42
CA GLY A 160 -0.90 18.41 -13.38
C GLY A 160 -1.15 19.62 -12.48
N GLN A 161 -0.12 20.16 -11.81
CA GLN A 161 -0.24 21.30 -10.90
C GLN A 161 0.21 22.64 -11.49
N ARG A 162 0.25 22.78 -12.82
CA ARG A 162 0.47 24.06 -13.49
C ARG A 162 -0.51 25.17 -13.05
N MET A 163 -1.77 24.84 -12.83
CA MET A 163 -2.80 25.77 -12.36
C MET A 163 -3.16 25.43 -10.91
N THR A 164 -2.77 26.28 -9.97
CA THR A 164 -2.90 25.99 -8.54
C THR A 164 -3.30 27.25 -7.78
N PRO A 165 -4.14 27.15 -6.73
CA PRO A 165 -4.48 28.29 -5.90
C PRO A 165 -3.24 28.82 -5.17
N ASN A 166 -3.14 30.14 -5.07
CA ASN A 166 -2.28 30.80 -4.10
C ASN A 166 -2.97 30.86 -2.72
N HIS A 167 -2.33 31.50 -1.74
CA HIS A 167 -2.87 31.65 -0.39
C HIS A 167 -4.19 32.45 -0.32
N GLU A 168 -4.52 33.26 -1.33
CA GLU A 168 -5.79 33.98 -1.46
C GLU A 168 -6.88 33.14 -2.17
N GLY A 169 -6.53 31.94 -2.65
CA GLY A 169 -7.41 31.05 -3.41
C GLY A 169 -7.48 31.37 -4.90
N GLU A 170 -6.67 32.30 -5.40
CA GLU A 170 -6.62 32.65 -6.82
C GLU A 170 -5.81 31.62 -7.61
N LEU A 171 -6.36 31.13 -8.73
CA LEU A 171 -5.65 30.18 -9.59
C LEU A 171 -4.51 30.87 -10.34
N VAL A 172 -3.28 30.41 -10.12
CA VAL A 172 -2.06 30.91 -10.74
C VAL A 172 -1.51 29.89 -11.75
N ASP A 173 -1.16 30.36 -12.95
CA ASP A 173 -0.30 29.61 -13.89
C ASP A 173 1.14 29.71 -13.40
N VAL A 174 1.60 28.73 -12.62
CA VAL A 174 2.90 28.79 -11.94
C VAL A 174 4.09 28.77 -12.88
N ILE A 175 3.94 28.21 -14.08
CA ILE A 175 4.97 28.27 -15.12
C ILE A 175 5.18 29.72 -15.58
N ARG A 176 4.07 30.44 -15.86
CA ARG A 176 4.15 31.85 -16.23
C ARG A 176 4.58 32.75 -15.09
N ALA A 177 4.27 32.39 -13.85
CA ALA A 177 4.74 33.11 -12.67
C ALA A 177 6.26 32.95 -12.53
N GLY A 178 6.77 31.71 -12.60
CA GLY A 178 8.19 31.41 -12.61
C GLY A 178 8.94 32.15 -13.71
N ASP A 179 8.43 32.15 -14.95
CA ASP A 179 9.06 32.87 -16.08
C ASP A 179 9.25 34.37 -15.80
N ARG A 180 8.30 35.01 -15.09
CA ARG A 180 8.41 36.43 -14.70
C ARG A 180 9.44 36.66 -13.62
N ASP A 181 9.61 35.68 -12.75
CA ASP A 181 10.55 35.71 -11.63
C ASP A 181 11.94 35.16 -12.02
N GLY A 182 12.13 34.77 -13.28
CA GLY A 182 13.41 34.26 -13.81
C GLY A 182 13.68 32.80 -13.48
N VAL A 183 12.64 32.01 -13.19
CA VAL A 183 12.71 30.60 -12.81
C VAL A 183 11.99 29.71 -13.83
N GLU A 184 12.70 28.75 -14.41
CA GLU A 184 12.08 27.70 -15.24
C GLU A 184 11.31 26.72 -14.36
N VAL A 185 9.99 26.62 -14.54
CA VAL A 185 9.16 25.66 -13.79
C VAL A 185 8.79 24.48 -14.69
N ILE A 186 9.06 23.25 -14.23
CA ILE A 186 8.84 22.00 -14.99
C ILE A 186 7.95 21.05 -14.20
N GLU A 187 6.90 20.53 -14.84
CA GLU A 187 6.08 19.45 -14.28
C GLU A 187 6.78 18.09 -14.43
N VAL A 188 6.87 17.33 -13.34
CA VAL A 188 7.47 15.98 -13.30
C VAL A 188 6.49 14.98 -12.67
N GLY A 189 6.36 13.80 -13.27
CA GLY A 189 5.40 12.78 -12.84
C GLY A 189 5.99 11.72 -11.91
N ASP A 190 7.30 11.51 -11.96
CA ASP A 190 7.99 10.46 -11.22
C ASP A 190 9.45 10.82 -10.94
N ILE A 191 10.06 10.01 -10.08
CA ILE A 191 11.44 10.17 -9.64
C ILE A 191 12.45 10.00 -10.77
N TYR A 192 12.12 9.28 -11.85
CA TYR A 192 13.02 9.10 -12.99
C TYR A 192 13.17 10.41 -13.77
N GLU A 193 12.06 11.10 -14.04
CA GLU A 193 12.04 12.43 -14.64
C GLU A 193 12.71 13.46 -13.71
N ALA A 194 12.34 13.49 -12.43
CA ALA A 194 12.88 14.45 -11.47
C ALA A 194 14.39 14.29 -11.28
N TYR A 195 14.88 13.06 -11.17
CA TYR A 195 16.30 12.76 -11.01
C TYR A 195 17.14 13.26 -12.18
N SER A 196 16.64 13.12 -13.41
CA SER A 196 17.30 13.64 -14.62
C SER A 196 17.49 15.15 -14.57
N HIS A 197 16.46 15.88 -14.16
CA HIS A 197 16.54 17.33 -14.01
C HIS A 197 17.43 17.77 -12.84
N LEU A 198 17.40 17.03 -11.72
CA LEU A 198 18.16 17.36 -10.52
C LEU A 198 19.65 17.05 -10.65
N THR A 199 20.06 16.07 -11.46
CA THR A 199 21.45 15.59 -11.52
C THR A 199 22.10 15.69 -12.90
N GLY A 200 21.30 15.80 -13.97
CA GLY A 200 21.76 15.65 -15.35
C GLY A 200 22.07 14.19 -15.75
N ALA A 201 21.96 13.23 -14.82
CA ALA A 201 22.16 11.80 -15.04
C ALA A 201 20.80 11.07 -15.11
N ASN A 202 20.77 9.87 -15.69
CA ASN A 202 19.54 9.08 -15.81
C ASN A 202 19.61 7.81 -14.97
N ILE A 203 18.49 7.46 -14.34
CA ILE A 203 18.21 6.12 -13.83
C ILE A 203 17.38 5.36 -14.87
N ASP A 204 17.60 4.05 -14.97
CA ASP A 204 16.93 3.21 -15.97
C ASP A 204 15.42 3.22 -15.74
N VAL A 205 14.68 3.74 -16.72
CA VAL A 205 13.22 3.75 -16.69
C VAL A 205 12.72 2.34 -17.02
N PRO A 206 11.83 1.77 -16.20
CA PRO A 206 11.16 0.51 -16.51
C PRO A 206 10.48 0.57 -17.88
N GLY A 207 10.58 -0.49 -18.68
CA GLY A 207 10.04 -0.57 -20.03
C GLY A 207 9.41 -1.92 -20.31
N VAL A 208 8.09 -1.95 -20.57
CA VAL A 208 7.37 -3.19 -20.86
C VAL A 208 7.88 -3.83 -22.15
N SER A 209 8.61 -4.94 -22.03
CA SER A 209 8.95 -5.78 -23.19
C SER A 209 7.81 -6.73 -23.58
N ARG A 210 6.99 -7.19 -22.61
CA ARG A 210 5.81 -8.05 -22.83
C ARG A 210 4.89 -8.08 -21.60
N ASP A 211 3.57 -8.11 -21.79
CA ASP A 211 2.62 -8.35 -20.70
C ASP A 211 2.82 -9.76 -20.10
N PRO A 212 3.06 -9.90 -18.77
CA PRO A 212 3.19 -11.18 -18.10
C PRO A 212 1.97 -12.10 -18.26
N ARG A 213 2.22 -13.39 -18.49
CA ARG A 213 1.25 -14.49 -18.52
C ARG A 213 1.83 -15.70 -17.81
N LEU A 214 0.99 -16.51 -17.16
CA LEU A 214 1.45 -17.76 -16.55
C LEU A 214 2.11 -18.69 -17.59
N ASP A 215 3.09 -19.46 -17.14
CA ASP A 215 3.55 -20.63 -17.89
C ASP A 215 2.49 -21.76 -17.86
N ALA A 216 2.71 -22.82 -18.64
CA ALA A 216 1.76 -23.94 -18.74
C ALA A 216 1.58 -24.69 -17.41
N ALA A 217 2.65 -24.89 -16.64
CA ALA A 217 2.60 -25.67 -15.41
C ALA A 217 1.83 -24.93 -14.30
N SER A 218 2.12 -23.63 -14.14
CA SER A 218 1.39 -22.76 -13.22
C SER A 218 -0.05 -22.52 -13.69
N TYR A 219 -0.31 -22.43 -15.00
CA TYR A 219 -1.68 -22.37 -15.54
C TYR A 219 -2.50 -23.60 -15.12
N ASP A 220 -1.99 -24.81 -15.38
CA ASP A 220 -2.66 -26.07 -15.07
C ASP A 220 -2.92 -26.22 -13.56
N LYS A 221 -2.07 -25.63 -12.73
CA LYS A 221 -2.22 -25.60 -11.28
C LYS A 221 -3.27 -24.59 -10.80
N VAL A 222 -3.34 -23.40 -11.40
CA VAL A 222 -4.25 -22.33 -10.97
C VAL A 222 -5.68 -22.60 -11.44
N LYS A 223 -5.85 -23.18 -12.64
CA LYS A 223 -7.16 -23.40 -13.27
C LYS A 223 -8.18 -24.11 -12.36
N PRO A 224 -7.85 -25.23 -11.69
CA PRO A 224 -8.78 -25.90 -10.78
C PRO A 224 -9.20 -25.03 -9.57
N GLN A 225 -8.30 -24.18 -9.07
CA GLN A 225 -8.60 -23.28 -7.95
C GLN A 225 -9.54 -22.16 -8.38
N THR A 226 -9.40 -21.64 -9.60
CA THR A 226 -10.37 -20.71 -10.18
C THR A 226 -11.75 -21.35 -10.33
N ASP A 227 -11.81 -22.59 -10.84
CA ASP A 227 -13.07 -23.31 -11.00
C ASP A 227 -13.75 -23.54 -9.64
N ALA A 228 -12.98 -23.88 -8.61
CA ALA A 228 -13.47 -24.02 -7.25
C ALA A 228 -14.00 -22.69 -6.68
N ALA A 229 -13.30 -21.57 -6.90
CA ALA A 229 -13.74 -20.25 -6.47
C ALA A 229 -15.03 -19.81 -7.18
N LEU A 230 -15.15 -20.02 -8.48
CA LEU A 230 -16.39 -19.73 -9.22
C LEU A 230 -17.56 -20.61 -8.76
N ALA A 231 -17.29 -21.88 -8.41
CA ALA A 231 -18.30 -22.77 -7.84
C ALA A 231 -18.76 -22.31 -6.45
N ARG A 232 -17.83 -21.82 -5.60
CA ARG A 232 -18.15 -21.19 -4.31
C ARG A 232 -19.06 -19.98 -4.49
N TYR A 233 -18.70 -19.06 -5.39
CA TYR A 233 -19.53 -17.92 -5.75
C TYR A 233 -20.93 -18.36 -6.23
N ALA A 234 -21.04 -19.36 -7.12
CA ALA A 234 -22.34 -19.84 -7.60
C ALA A 234 -23.21 -20.46 -6.47
N SER A 235 -22.57 -21.14 -5.51
CA SER A 235 -23.22 -21.67 -4.31
C SER A 235 -23.74 -20.52 -3.42
N ALA A 236 -22.90 -19.53 -3.15
CA ALA A 236 -23.25 -18.34 -2.38
C ALA A 236 -24.38 -17.54 -3.07
N SER A 237 -24.35 -17.37 -4.38
CA SER A 237 -25.45 -16.76 -5.17
C SER A 237 -26.78 -17.51 -4.99
N SER A 238 -26.72 -18.84 -4.93
CA SER A 238 -27.90 -19.65 -4.63
C SER A 238 -28.37 -19.48 -3.19
N GLY A 239 -27.45 -19.26 -2.24
CA GLY A 239 -27.73 -18.86 -0.86
C GLY A 239 -28.42 -17.51 -0.74
N PHE A 240 -27.87 -16.49 -1.39
CA PHE A 240 -28.43 -15.14 -1.43
C PHE A 240 -29.89 -15.13 -1.90
N LYS A 241 -30.19 -15.89 -2.96
CA LYS A 241 -31.56 -16.02 -3.50
C LYS A 241 -32.56 -16.64 -2.52
N ARG A 242 -32.09 -17.38 -1.50
CA ARG A 242 -32.92 -17.97 -0.44
C ARG A 242 -33.19 -17.01 0.73
N LEU A 243 -32.46 -15.90 0.84
CA LEU A 243 -32.73 -14.89 1.85
C LEU A 243 -34.11 -14.26 1.65
N PRO A 244 -34.74 -13.70 2.69
CA PRO A 244 -35.93 -12.86 2.55
C PRO A 244 -35.77 -11.77 1.47
N LYS A 245 -36.85 -11.46 0.75
CA LYS A 245 -36.80 -10.50 -0.38
C LYS A 245 -36.42 -9.08 0.04
N ASP A 246 -36.86 -8.66 1.21
CA ASP A 246 -36.52 -7.34 1.74
C ASP A 246 -35.02 -7.25 2.06
N LEU A 247 -34.42 -8.34 2.56
CA LEU A 247 -32.98 -8.41 2.78
C LEU A 247 -32.18 -8.41 1.48
N GLN A 248 -32.64 -9.14 0.45
CA GLN A 248 -32.03 -9.06 -0.87
C GLN A 248 -32.03 -7.60 -1.37
N ALA A 249 -33.16 -6.89 -1.22
CA ALA A 249 -33.29 -5.51 -1.64
C ALA A 249 -32.33 -4.54 -0.92
N VAL A 250 -32.05 -4.76 0.38
CA VAL A 250 -31.07 -3.94 1.13
C VAL A 250 -29.68 -4.06 0.52
N PHE A 251 -29.20 -5.27 0.27
CA PHE A 251 -27.88 -5.48 -0.33
C PHE A 251 -27.80 -5.01 -1.79
N ASP A 252 -28.90 -5.14 -2.55
CA ASP A 252 -29.00 -4.62 -3.92
C ASP A 252 -28.94 -3.08 -3.94
N GLN A 253 -29.67 -2.41 -3.03
CA GLN A 253 -29.70 -0.94 -2.93
C GLN A 253 -28.35 -0.36 -2.49
N ALA A 254 -27.62 -1.08 -1.64
CA ALA A 254 -26.24 -0.73 -1.27
C ALA A 254 -25.25 -0.92 -2.44
N GLY A 255 -25.67 -1.47 -3.58
CA GLY A 255 -24.82 -1.72 -4.74
C GLY A 255 -23.84 -2.89 -4.58
N LEU A 256 -23.86 -3.58 -3.44
CA LEU A 256 -22.92 -4.66 -3.11
C LEU A 256 -23.05 -5.83 -4.07
N ILE A 257 -24.27 -6.25 -4.40
CA ILE A 257 -24.48 -7.39 -5.30
C ILE A 257 -23.98 -7.08 -6.71
N GLY A 258 -24.26 -5.89 -7.24
CA GLY A 258 -23.75 -5.48 -8.55
C GLY A 258 -22.22 -5.43 -8.60
N TYR A 259 -21.59 -4.98 -7.51
CA TYR A 259 -20.14 -4.98 -7.37
C TYR A 259 -19.55 -6.41 -7.38
N VAL A 260 -20.11 -7.30 -6.55
CA VAL A 260 -19.67 -8.71 -6.43
C VAL A 260 -19.90 -9.50 -7.73
N ASP A 261 -21.07 -9.35 -8.36
CA ASP A 261 -21.38 -9.97 -9.65
C ASP A 261 -20.47 -9.45 -10.76
N GLY A 262 -20.09 -8.17 -10.70
CA GLY A 262 -19.10 -7.57 -11.60
C GLY A 262 -17.73 -8.27 -11.51
N TYR A 263 -17.28 -8.63 -10.30
CA TYR A 263 -16.02 -9.35 -10.10
C TYR A 263 -16.11 -10.78 -10.63
N ALA A 264 -17.19 -11.50 -10.35
CA ALA A 264 -17.40 -12.85 -10.89
C ALA A 264 -17.46 -12.85 -12.44
N ALA A 265 -18.11 -11.85 -13.05
CA ALA A 265 -18.16 -11.69 -14.49
C ALA A 265 -16.78 -11.38 -15.10
N LYS A 266 -16.03 -10.45 -14.50
CA LYS A 266 -14.63 -10.15 -14.89
C LYS A 266 -13.74 -11.41 -14.75
N ALA A 267 -13.90 -12.20 -13.69
CA ALA A 267 -13.17 -13.45 -13.48
C ALA A 267 -13.45 -14.49 -14.59
N ALA A 268 -14.72 -14.70 -14.93
CA ALA A 268 -15.10 -15.59 -16.02
C ALA A 268 -14.57 -15.10 -17.38
N ASP A 269 -14.52 -13.80 -17.60
CA ASP A 269 -13.96 -13.21 -18.81
C ASP A 269 -12.44 -13.43 -18.92
N LEU A 270 -11.70 -13.16 -17.84
CA LEU A 270 -10.26 -13.47 -17.76
C LEU A 270 -10.01 -14.95 -18.04
N GLN A 271 -10.80 -15.85 -17.45
CA GLN A 271 -10.66 -17.28 -17.68
C GLN A 271 -10.83 -17.65 -19.16
N ARG A 272 -11.82 -17.06 -19.86
CA ARG A 272 -12.01 -17.27 -21.32
C ARG A 272 -10.85 -16.74 -22.16
N GLN A 273 -10.21 -15.67 -21.71
CA GLN A 273 -9.03 -15.09 -22.37
C GLN A 273 -7.72 -15.84 -22.06
N GLY A 274 -7.76 -16.87 -21.21
CA GLY A 274 -6.58 -17.61 -20.77
C GLY A 274 -5.80 -16.93 -19.65
N LEU A 275 -6.39 -15.91 -19.00
CA LEU A 275 -5.79 -15.12 -17.92
C LEU A 275 -6.10 -15.76 -16.56
N GLN A 276 -5.82 -17.06 -16.49
CA GLN A 276 -5.18 -17.74 -15.36
C GLN A 276 -5.36 -17.15 -13.97
N ALA A 277 -4.32 -16.42 -13.61
CA ALA A 277 -4.00 -15.94 -12.29
C ALA A 277 -4.99 -14.85 -11.86
N GLY A 278 -5.28 -13.89 -12.75
CA GLY A 278 -6.25 -12.85 -12.46
C GLY A 278 -7.67 -13.38 -12.36
N ALA A 279 -8.03 -14.42 -13.14
CA ALA A 279 -9.32 -15.07 -13.03
C ALA A 279 -9.51 -15.74 -11.66
N TYR A 280 -8.48 -16.41 -11.14
CA TYR A 280 -8.48 -16.95 -9.79
C TYR A 280 -8.71 -15.85 -8.75
N ASP A 281 -7.93 -14.78 -8.79
CA ASP A 281 -7.97 -13.71 -7.81
C ASP A 281 -9.36 -13.06 -7.71
N LEU A 282 -9.93 -12.64 -8.85
CA LEU A 282 -11.28 -12.05 -8.87
C LEU A 282 -12.37 -13.04 -8.48
N ALA A 283 -12.25 -14.32 -8.86
CA ALA A 283 -13.22 -15.34 -8.46
C ALA A 283 -13.20 -15.58 -6.95
N ALA A 284 -12.01 -15.62 -6.34
CA ALA A 284 -11.84 -15.78 -4.90
C ALA A 284 -12.42 -14.58 -4.13
N GLN A 285 -12.17 -13.35 -4.60
CA GLN A 285 -12.76 -12.14 -4.02
C GLN A 285 -14.29 -12.13 -4.15
N ALA A 286 -14.83 -12.46 -5.33
CA ALA A 286 -16.28 -12.50 -5.54
C ALA A 286 -16.95 -13.57 -4.66
N ALA A 287 -16.35 -14.74 -4.52
CA ALA A 287 -16.84 -15.79 -3.63
C ALA A 287 -16.84 -15.31 -2.18
N ALA A 288 -15.71 -14.78 -1.68
CA ALA A 288 -15.59 -14.35 -0.29
C ALA A 288 -16.55 -13.23 0.08
N LEU A 289 -16.73 -12.24 -0.81
CA LEU A 289 -17.68 -11.15 -0.59
C LEU A 289 -19.13 -11.65 -0.59
N LEU A 290 -19.51 -12.53 -1.53
CA LEU A 290 -20.89 -13.03 -1.57
C LEU A 290 -21.20 -13.94 -0.39
N GLU A 291 -20.25 -14.79 0.02
CA GLU A 291 -20.38 -15.62 1.23
C GLU A 291 -20.58 -14.75 2.46
N ALA A 292 -19.83 -13.66 2.61
CA ALA A 292 -19.99 -12.70 3.70
C ALA A 292 -21.39 -12.06 3.69
N VAL A 293 -21.85 -11.59 2.52
CA VAL A 293 -23.20 -11.02 2.37
C VAL A 293 -24.29 -12.03 2.76
N VAL A 294 -24.16 -13.28 2.32
CA VAL A 294 -25.12 -14.34 2.67
C VAL A 294 -25.11 -14.61 4.16
N ALA A 295 -23.92 -14.77 4.76
CA ALA A 295 -23.79 -15.02 6.20
C ALA A 295 -24.34 -13.86 7.03
N THR A 296 -24.09 -12.61 6.64
CA THR A 296 -24.69 -11.42 7.29
C THR A 296 -26.21 -11.44 7.16
N GLY A 297 -26.73 -11.75 5.97
CA GLY A 297 -28.16 -11.89 5.73
C GLY A 297 -28.80 -12.94 6.64
N GLU A 298 -28.15 -14.10 6.82
CA GLU A 298 -28.59 -15.17 7.70
C GLU A 298 -28.59 -14.75 9.19
N MET A 299 -27.57 -14.01 9.63
CA MET A 299 -27.46 -13.50 11.00
C MET A 299 -28.54 -12.48 11.37
N VAL A 300 -29.07 -11.74 10.40
CA VAL A 300 -30.12 -10.74 10.66
C VAL A 300 -31.54 -11.31 10.55
N VAL A 301 -31.72 -12.56 10.07
CA VAL A 301 -33.05 -13.23 9.99
C VAL A 301 -33.81 -13.25 11.33
N PRO A 302 -33.19 -13.45 12.50
CA PRO A 302 -33.87 -13.34 13.79
C PRO A 302 -34.61 -12.00 13.97
N LEU A 303 -34.09 -10.88 13.45
CA LEU A 303 -34.76 -9.59 13.54
C LEU A 303 -36.06 -9.54 12.75
N TYR A 304 -36.13 -10.26 11.63
CA TYR A 304 -37.33 -10.36 10.80
C TYR A 304 -38.37 -11.30 11.41
N THR A 305 -37.94 -12.31 12.15
CA THR A 305 -38.82 -13.35 12.70
C THR A 305 -39.26 -13.06 14.14
N GLN A 306 -38.46 -12.32 14.91
CA GLN A 306 -38.64 -12.09 16.35
C GLN A 306 -38.69 -10.59 16.70
N GLY A 307 -38.49 -9.68 15.74
CA GLY A 307 -38.40 -8.24 16.02
C GLY A 307 -37.15 -7.88 16.80
N LEU A 308 -37.22 -6.85 17.65
CA LEU A 308 -36.07 -6.37 18.44
C LEU A 308 -35.56 -7.41 19.45
N ASP A 309 -36.37 -8.38 19.85
CA ASP A 309 -35.93 -9.49 20.71
C ASP A 309 -34.85 -10.35 20.01
N GLY A 310 -34.80 -10.33 18.68
CA GLY A 310 -33.74 -10.97 17.90
C GLY A 310 -32.38 -10.27 17.97
N LEU A 311 -32.30 -9.04 18.51
CA LEU A 311 -31.02 -8.30 18.62
C LEU A 311 -30.06 -8.96 19.60
N GLU A 312 -30.56 -9.53 20.69
CA GLU A 312 -29.72 -10.23 21.66
C GLU A 312 -29.04 -11.45 21.01
N VAL A 313 -29.79 -12.18 20.18
CA VAL A 313 -29.27 -13.31 19.40
C VAL A 313 -28.22 -12.83 18.40
N LEU A 314 -28.49 -11.75 17.66
CA LEU A 314 -27.55 -11.18 16.70
C LEU A 314 -26.25 -10.76 17.39
N PHE A 315 -26.32 -10.00 18.48
CA PHE A 315 -25.13 -9.56 19.22
C PHE A 315 -24.35 -10.75 19.77
N SER A 316 -25.03 -11.74 20.35
CA SER A 316 -24.39 -12.94 20.86
C SER A 316 -23.65 -13.72 19.76
N GLN A 317 -24.23 -13.83 18.56
CA GLN A 317 -23.60 -14.52 17.43
C GLN A 317 -22.46 -13.70 16.82
N ALA A 318 -22.65 -12.39 16.67
CA ALA A 318 -21.69 -11.50 16.02
C ALA A 318 -20.44 -11.24 16.88
N LEU A 319 -20.57 -11.32 18.21
CA LEU A 319 -19.46 -11.19 19.16
C LEU A 319 -18.79 -12.54 19.50
N ASP A 320 -19.37 -13.68 19.11
CA ASP A 320 -18.69 -14.98 19.27
C ASP A 320 -17.66 -15.20 18.15
N SER A 321 -16.43 -14.78 18.44
CA SER A 321 -15.28 -14.96 17.55
C SER A 321 -14.54 -16.28 17.74
N SER A 322 -14.95 -17.11 18.72
CA SER A 322 -14.13 -18.21 19.20
C SER A 322 -13.81 -19.25 18.12
N THR A 323 -14.70 -19.43 17.15
CA THR A 323 -14.49 -20.33 16.01
C THR A 323 -13.54 -19.71 14.99
N ALA A 324 -13.75 -18.44 14.64
CA ALA A 324 -12.90 -17.72 13.67
C ALA A 324 -11.46 -17.60 14.17
N GLU A 325 -11.25 -17.32 15.46
CA GLU A 325 -9.92 -17.29 16.08
C GLU A 325 -9.23 -18.66 16.03
N LYS A 326 -9.96 -19.74 16.33
CA LYS A 326 -9.42 -21.11 16.22
C LYS A 326 -9.03 -21.45 14.79
N GLU A 327 -9.88 -21.10 13.81
CA GLU A 327 -9.60 -21.30 12.39
C GLU A 327 -8.35 -20.52 11.97
N PHE A 328 -8.21 -19.26 12.41
CA PHE A 328 -7.05 -18.42 12.15
C PHE A 328 -5.76 -19.04 12.69
N PHE A 329 -5.73 -19.39 13.98
CA PHE A 329 -4.54 -19.98 14.59
C PHE A 329 -4.22 -21.36 13.98
N ALA A 330 -5.22 -22.19 13.68
CA ALA A 330 -5.01 -23.45 12.98
C ALA A 330 -4.39 -23.25 11.58
N PHE A 331 -4.75 -22.17 10.88
CA PHE A 331 -4.13 -21.84 9.61
C PHE A 331 -2.68 -21.38 9.79
N LEU A 332 -2.37 -20.56 10.80
CA LEU A 332 -0.99 -20.20 11.12
C LEU A 332 -0.14 -21.43 11.48
N ASP A 333 -0.69 -22.40 12.21
CA ASP A 333 -0.04 -23.67 12.51
C ASP A 333 0.29 -24.43 11.23
N ARG A 334 -0.66 -24.55 10.30
CA ARG A 334 -0.43 -25.17 8.99
C ARG A 334 0.71 -24.48 8.25
N LEU A 335 0.69 -23.15 8.13
CA LEU A 335 1.75 -22.39 7.48
C LEU A 335 3.09 -22.62 8.17
N SER A 336 3.13 -22.67 9.50
CA SER A 336 4.37 -22.85 10.26
C SER A 336 5.09 -24.19 10.04
N THR A 337 4.36 -25.22 9.59
CA THR A 337 4.90 -26.55 9.31
C THR A 337 5.44 -26.72 7.90
N TYR A 338 5.12 -25.80 6.99
CA TYR A 338 5.58 -25.88 5.60
C TYR A 338 7.06 -25.45 5.50
N THR A 339 7.87 -26.19 4.75
CA THR A 339 9.28 -25.83 4.51
C THR A 339 9.40 -25.27 3.08
N PRO A 340 9.59 -23.95 2.92
CA PRO A 340 9.79 -23.36 1.59
C PRO A 340 11.12 -23.84 1.00
N LYS A 341 11.10 -24.24 -0.27
CA LYS A 341 12.26 -24.76 -1.01
C LYS A 341 12.82 -23.71 -1.98
N THR A 342 11.96 -22.83 -2.45
CA THR A 342 12.26 -21.84 -3.48
C THR A 342 11.70 -20.47 -3.13
N VAL A 343 12.20 -19.45 -3.82
CA VAL A 343 11.68 -18.07 -3.71
C VAL A 343 10.20 -17.99 -4.14
N ALA A 344 9.73 -18.84 -5.05
CA ALA A 344 8.31 -18.90 -5.38
C ALA A 344 7.46 -19.38 -4.18
N ASP A 345 7.98 -20.32 -3.39
CA ASP A 345 7.32 -20.76 -2.16
C ASP A 345 7.22 -19.63 -1.12
N ALA A 346 8.23 -18.76 -1.08
CA ALA A 346 8.21 -17.57 -0.23
C ALA A 346 7.09 -16.61 -0.65
N GLU A 347 6.83 -16.41 -1.95
CA GLU A 347 5.68 -15.61 -2.42
C GLU A 347 4.37 -16.14 -1.83
N GLY A 348 4.15 -17.46 -1.92
CA GLY A 348 2.97 -18.11 -1.36
C GLY A 348 2.85 -17.94 0.15
N LEU A 349 3.93 -18.14 0.91
CA LEU A 349 3.94 -17.96 2.37
C LEU A 349 3.69 -16.50 2.78
N ILE A 350 4.36 -15.54 2.15
CA ILE A 350 4.24 -14.11 2.45
C ILE A 350 2.79 -13.65 2.26
N ASN A 351 2.18 -13.99 1.11
CA ASN A 351 0.79 -13.62 0.83
C ASN A 351 -0.21 -14.35 1.75
N ALA A 352 0.06 -15.62 2.11
CA ALA A 352 -0.80 -16.37 3.02
C ALA A 352 -0.80 -15.79 4.43
N TYR A 353 0.38 -15.43 4.96
CA TYR A 353 0.49 -14.74 6.24
C TYR A 353 -0.15 -13.35 6.20
N ALA A 354 0.09 -12.58 5.13
CA ALA A 354 -0.54 -11.27 4.93
C ALA A 354 -2.07 -11.36 4.97
N GLY A 355 -2.67 -12.26 4.18
CA GLY A 355 -4.12 -12.44 4.14
C GLY A 355 -4.71 -12.97 5.46
N ALA A 356 -3.98 -13.85 6.16
CA ALA A 356 -4.39 -14.28 7.50
C ALA A 356 -4.41 -13.10 8.48
N PHE A 357 -3.39 -12.25 8.47
CA PHE A 357 -3.32 -11.10 9.38
C PHE A 357 -4.37 -10.05 9.05
N ASP A 358 -4.65 -9.79 7.78
CA ASP A 358 -5.77 -8.92 7.39
C ASP A 358 -7.10 -9.43 7.90
N ALA A 359 -7.37 -10.73 7.71
CA ALA A 359 -8.58 -11.36 8.24
C ALA A 359 -8.66 -11.18 9.76
N TYR A 360 -7.58 -11.41 10.49
CA TYR A 360 -7.58 -11.31 11.95
C TYR A 360 -7.71 -9.85 12.44
N SER A 361 -7.06 -8.90 11.78
CA SER A 361 -7.24 -7.46 12.03
C SER A 361 -8.68 -7.04 11.80
N LEU A 362 -9.27 -7.45 10.67
CA LEU A 362 -10.66 -7.13 10.34
C LEU A 362 -11.65 -7.75 11.33
N LEU A 363 -11.42 -8.99 11.76
CA LEU A 363 -12.20 -9.65 12.80
C LEU A 363 -12.15 -8.86 14.11
N THR A 364 -10.94 -8.46 14.54
CA THR A 364 -10.72 -7.69 15.77
C THR A 364 -11.40 -6.32 15.70
N PHE A 365 -11.26 -5.61 14.58
CA PHE A 365 -11.97 -4.37 14.32
C PHE A 365 -13.48 -4.56 14.47
N SER A 366 -14.01 -5.59 13.82
CA SER A 366 -15.45 -5.84 13.77
C SER A 366 -16.02 -6.11 15.17
N GLN A 367 -15.32 -6.90 15.98
CA GLN A 367 -15.72 -7.16 17.37
C GLN A 367 -15.80 -5.87 18.20
N GLN A 368 -14.79 -5.01 18.11
CA GLN A 368 -14.75 -3.74 18.85
C GLN A 368 -15.85 -2.78 18.40
N ALA A 369 -16.08 -2.70 17.09
CA ALA A 369 -17.14 -1.88 16.52
C ALA A 369 -18.53 -2.39 16.94
N ILE A 370 -18.80 -3.69 16.85
CA ILE A 370 -20.07 -4.31 17.27
C ILE A 370 -20.31 -4.11 18.78
N GLU A 371 -19.27 -4.29 19.61
CA GLU A 371 -19.35 -4.06 21.05
C GLU A 371 -19.66 -2.59 21.38
N THR A 372 -19.09 -1.66 20.61
CA THR A 372 -19.38 -0.22 20.74
C THR A 372 -20.82 0.09 20.37
N VAL A 373 -21.31 -0.48 19.27
CA VAL A 373 -22.70 -0.35 18.81
C VAL A 373 -23.67 -0.91 19.85
N LYS A 374 -23.37 -2.08 20.41
CA LYS A 374 -24.15 -2.71 21.49
C LYS A 374 -24.27 -1.80 22.71
N LYS A 375 -23.15 -1.23 23.17
CA LYS A 375 -23.13 -0.30 24.32
C LYS A 375 -23.96 0.96 24.07
N ARG A 376 -23.84 1.55 22.88
CA ARG A 376 -24.65 2.72 22.50
C ARG A 376 -26.14 2.38 22.44
N TYR A 377 -26.50 1.22 21.90
CA TYR A 377 -27.89 0.75 21.85
C TYR A 377 -28.47 0.56 23.26
N GLU A 378 -27.74 -0.12 24.14
CA GLU A 378 -28.13 -0.32 25.55
C GLU A 378 -28.27 1.01 26.31
N ALA A 379 -27.48 2.02 25.94
CA ALA A 379 -27.55 3.38 26.49
C ALA A 379 -28.63 4.26 25.84
N SER A 380 -29.37 3.76 24.84
CA SER A 380 -30.30 4.55 24.01
C SER A 380 -29.64 5.76 23.33
N ASP A 381 -28.37 5.61 22.95
CA ASP A 381 -27.51 6.65 22.36
C ASP A 381 -27.50 6.59 20.82
N TYR A 382 -28.69 6.51 20.23
CA TYR A 382 -28.91 6.58 18.78
C TYR A 382 -30.07 7.53 18.51
N SER A 383 -29.92 8.39 17.49
CA SER A 383 -30.95 9.35 17.10
C SER A 383 -32.13 8.68 16.40
N SER A 384 -31.90 7.51 15.79
CA SER A 384 -32.91 6.72 15.09
C SER A 384 -32.53 5.24 15.01
N MET A 385 -33.50 4.37 14.70
CA MET A 385 -33.24 2.96 14.40
C MET A 385 -32.42 2.78 13.11
N GLU A 386 -32.54 3.70 12.17
CA GLU A 386 -31.77 3.71 10.92
C GLU A 386 -30.27 3.90 11.22
N GLU A 387 -29.91 4.94 11.98
CA GLU A 387 -28.53 5.20 12.42
C GLU A 387 -27.92 3.99 13.17
N PHE A 388 -28.75 3.33 14.00
CA PHE A 388 -28.34 2.12 14.70
C PHE A 388 -27.98 0.98 13.74
N PHE A 389 -28.85 0.69 12.76
CA PHE A 389 -28.60 -0.39 11.82
C PHE A 389 -27.45 -0.09 10.86
N ASP A 390 -27.32 1.15 10.39
CA ASP A 390 -26.18 1.58 9.58
C ASP A 390 -24.86 1.38 10.31
N SER A 391 -24.85 1.68 11.62
CA SER A 391 -23.68 1.47 12.48
C SER A 391 -23.39 -0.01 12.74
N LEU A 392 -24.39 -0.91 12.66
CA LEU A 392 -24.27 -2.33 12.99
C LEU A 392 -23.91 -3.20 11.79
N LEU A 393 -24.54 -2.97 10.63
CA LEU A 393 -24.51 -3.91 9.51
C LEU A 393 -23.11 -4.05 8.91
N ILE A 394 -22.38 -2.95 8.75
CA ILE A 394 -21.03 -2.96 8.16
C ILE A 394 -20.04 -3.73 9.06
N PRO A 395 -19.94 -3.48 10.37
CA PRO A 395 -19.14 -4.32 11.27
C PRO A 395 -19.51 -5.81 11.25
N VAL A 396 -20.80 -6.15 11.22
CA VAL A 396 -21.22 -7.56 11.11
C VAL A 396 -20.76 -8.17 9.79
N MET A 397 -20.88 -7.42 8.68
CA MET A 397 -20.44 -7.87 7.37
C MET A 397 -18.94 -8.08 7.29
N TRP A 398 -18.14 -7.18 7.84
CA TRP A 398 -16.69 -7.37 7.92
C TRP A 398 -16.27 -8.54 8.80
N SER A 399 -16.98 -8.79 9.89
CA SER A 399 -16.77 -9.99 10.71
C SER A 399 -16.97 -11.25 9.86
N GLN A 400 -18.05 -11.33 9.08
CA GLN A 400 -18.28 -12.47 8.18
C GLN A 400 -17.24 -12.55 7.05
N LEU A 401 -16.86 -11.40 6.49
CA LEU A 401 -15.85 -11.33 5.44
C LEU A 401 -14.47 -11.79 5.93
N SER A 402 -14.09 -11.48 7.17
CA SER A 402 -12.82 -11.92 7.74
C SER A 402 -12.64 -13.44 7.67
N ARG A 403 -13.71 -14.19 7.93
CA ARG A 403 -13.72 -15.65 7.87
C ARG A 403 -13.55 -16.16 6.44
N SER A 404 -14.30 -15.62 5.49
CA SER A 404 -14.17 -15.99 4.06
C SER A 404 -12.82 -15.56 3.46
N GLN A 405 -12.22 -14.47 3.94
CA GLN A 405 -10.86 -14.07 3.56
C GLN A 405 -9.80 -15.05 4.06
N LEU A 406 -9.97 -15.61 5.27
CA LEU A 406 -9.05 -16.62 5.79
C LEU A 406 -9.06 -17.90 4.92
N GLU A 407 -10.25 -18.37 4.52
CA GLU A 407 -10.36 -19.51 3.59
C GLU A 407 -9.73 -19.21 2.23
N SER A 408 -9.94 -18.00 1.71
CA SER A 408 -9.33 -17.54 0.45
C SER A 408 -7.80 -17.44 0.56
N SER A 409 -7.28 -17.05 1.73
CA SER A 409 -5.84 -17.03 2.01
C SER A 409 -5.23 -18.43 2.00
N ALA A 410 -5.97 -19.43 2.49
CA ALA A 410 -5.55 -20.82 2.41
C ALA A 410 -5.49 -21.33 0.96
N ALA A 411 -6.45 -20.96 0.11
CA ALA A 411 -6.40 -21.27 -1.32
C ALA A 411 -5.25 -20.55 -2.03
N THR A 412 -4.99 -19.29 -1.67
CA THR A 412 -3.88 -18.49 -2.23
C THR A 412 -2.53 -19.10 -1.90
N PHE A 413 -2.36 -19.64 -0.69
CA PHE A 413 -1.17 -20.42 -0.33
C PHE A 413 -0.96 -21.63 -1.26
N GLU A 414 -2.03 -22.38 -1.55
CA GLU A 414 -1.97 -23.53 -2.45
C GLU A 414 -1.59 -23.12 -3.88
N VAL A 415 -2.09 -21.99 -4.37
CA VAL A 415 -1.73 -21.42 -5.68
C VAL A 415 -0.28 -20.91 -5.69
N GLY A 416 0.21 -20.34 -4.60
CA GLY A 416 1.56 -19.76 -4.50
C GLY A 416 2.70 -20.77 -4.27
N ARG A 417 2.45 -21.91 -3.61
CA ARG A 417 3.52 -22.88 -3.22
C ARG A 417 3.90 -23.89 -4.30
N ASP A 418 5.10 -24.43 -4.30
CA ASP A 418 5.62 -25.45 -5.23
C ASP A 418 5.53 -25.05 -6.72
N ASN A 419 5.64 -23.75 -7.02
CA ASN A 419 5.83 -23.25 -8.38
C ASN A 419 7.32 -23.30 -8.78
N PRO A 420 7.66 -23.22 -10.09
CA PRO A 420 9.05 -23.04 -10.51
C PRO A 420 9.69 -21.84 -9.81
N GLY A 421 10.86 -22.05 -9.20
CA GLY A 421 11.48 -21.06 -8.32
C GLY A 421 12.98 -21.22 -8.21
N ALA A 422 13.72 -20.11 -8.16
CA ALA A 422 15.11 -20.09 -7.78
C ALA A 422 15.29 -20.56 -6.32
N ALA A 423 16.49 -21.08 -6.02
CA ALA A 423 16.90 -21.28 -4.64
C ALA A 423 17.04 -19.93 -3.92
N PHE A 424 16.91 -19.93 -2.60
CA PHE A 424 17.25 -18.78 -1.78
C PHE A 424 18.75 -18.47 -1.88
N ALA A 425 19.11 -17.19 -1.78
CA ALA A 425 20.51 -16.82 -1.60
C ALA A 425 21.02 -17.32 -0.25
N ASP A 426 22.34 -17.52 -0.16
CA ASP A 426 22.99 -17.85 1.09
C ASP A 426 22.90 -16.64 2.06
N GLU A 427 22.70 -16.92 3.36
CA GLU A 427 22.80 -15.93 4.44
C GLU A 427 21.80 -14.74 4.39
N ILE A 428 20.51 -15.01 4.13
CA ILE A 428 19.45 -13.98 4.23
C ILE A 428 18.81 -13.95 5.62
N ASP A 429 18.83 -12.78 6.27
CA ASP A 429 18.02 -12.51 7.46
C ASP A 429 16.61 -12.05 7.07
N LEU A 430 15.68 -13.00 6.97
CA LEU A 430 14.27 -12.72 6.66
C LEU A 430 13.58 -11.84 7.72
N ALA A 431 14.00 -11.92 8.98
CA ALA A 431 13.39 -11.11 10.05
C ALA A 431 13.80 -9.64 9.90
N GLN A 432 15.03 -9.40 9.46
CA GLN A 432 15.51 -8.09 9.06
C GLN A 432 14.67 -7.49 7.92
N VAL A 433 14.41 -8.26 6.86
CA VAL A 433 13.60 -7.81 5.72
C VAL A 433 12.17 -7.46 6.16
N GLY A 434 11.56 -8.27 7.02
CA GLY A 434 10.25 -7.95 7.58
C GLY A 434 10.26 -6.68 8.43
N ASN A 435 11.32 -6.45 9.21
CA ASN A 435 11.48 -5.23 10.01
C ASN A 435 11.69 -3.97 9.15
N PHE A 436 12.36 -4.07 8.01
CA PHE A 436 12.50 -2.99 7.03
C PHE A 436 11.12 -2.45 6.61
N PHE A 437 10.23 -3.33 6.14
CA PHE A 437 8.89 -2.92 5.70
C PHE A 437 7.99 -2.52 6.86
N ARG A 438 8.07 -3.21 8.01
CA ARG A 438 7.29 -2.87 9.19
C ARG A 438 7.51 -1.43 9.64
N ARG A 439 8.76 -0.97 9.70
CA ARG A 439 9.09 0.41 10.12
C ARG A 439 8.53 1.43 9.12
N GLY A 440 8.61 1.13 7.82
CA GLY A 440 7.94 1.95 6.79
C GLY A 440 6.42 1.98 6.93
N ALA A 441 5.80 0.84 7.28
CA ALA A 441 4.36 0.75 7.48
C ALA A 441 3.88 1.65 8.64
N ASP A 442 4.63 1.66 9.75
CA ASP A 442 4.34 2.53 10.90
C ASP A 442 4.48 4.02 10.54
N ALA A 443 5.51 4.37 9.76
CA ALA A 443 5.69 5.72 9.24
C ALA A 443 4.53 6.14 8.31
N ASN A 444 4.08 5.26 7.42
CA ASN A 444 2.96 5.52 6.52
C ASN A 444 1.62 5.66 7.25
N LEU A 445 1.39 4.86 8.29
CA LEU A 445 0.18 5.00 9.12
C LEU A 445 0.17 6.34 9.86
N THR A 446 1.33 6.77 10.36
CA THR A 446 1.50 8.09 10.97
C THR A 446 1.20 9.19 9.96
N ALA A 447 1.78 9.11 8.76
CA ALA A 447 1.52 10.06 7.69
C ALA A 447 0.03 10.11 7.29
N PHE A 448 -0.63 8.96 7.15
CA PHE A 448 -2.06 8.91 6.87
C PHE A 448 -2.88 9.59 7.98
N THR A 449 -2.56 9.28 9.24
CA THR A 449 -3.28 9.85 10.39
C THR A 449 -3.12 11.38 10.46
N GLU A 450 -1.90 11.87 10.32
CA GLU A 450 -1.57 13.30 10.45
C GLU A 450 -1.99 14.12 9.21
N ASN A 451 -1.87 13.55 8.01
CA ASN A 451 -2.07 14.31 6.76
C ASN A 451 -3.49 14.20 6.21
N VAL A 452 -4.25 13.19 6.63
CA VAL A 452 -5.60 12.92 6.13
C VAL A 452 -6.60 12.97 7.28
N VAL A 453 -6.42 12.11 8.28
CA VAL A 453 -7.46 11.87 9.28
C VAL A 453 -7.62 13.09 10.19
N ALA A 454 -6.53 13.68 10.68
CA ALA A 454 -6.57 14.86 11.53
C ALA A 454 -7.19 16.10 10.83
N PRO A 455 -6.77 16.47 9.59
CA PRO A 455 -7.43 17.55 8.86
C PRO A 455 -8.92 17.32 8.60
N LEU A 456 -9.32 16.08 8.27
CA LEU A 456 -10.74 15.74 8.15
C LEU A 456 -11.45 15.87 9.52
N ALA A 457 -10.84 15.40 10.60
CA ALA A 457 -11.41 15.52 11.94
C ALA A 457 -11.68 16.99 12.31
N ASP A 458 -10.71 17.88 12.04
CA ASP A 458 -10.86 19.32 12.23
C ASP A 458 -11.98 19.91 11.36
N GLN A 459 -12.04 19.53 10.07
CA GLN A 459 -13.08 19.98 9.14
C GLN A 459 -14.50 19.61 9.62
N TYR A 460 -14.66 18.41 10.18
CA TYR A 460 -15.95 17.90 10.65
C TYR A 460 -16.22 18.14 12.14
N GLY A 461 -15.30 18.82 12.86
CA GLY A 461 -15.43 19.08 14.29
C GLY A 461 -15.46 17.81 15.15
N ALA A 462 -14.73 16.77 14.75
CA ALA A 462 -14.63 15.47 15.41
C ALA A 462 -13.23 15.26 16.01
N SER A 463 -13.07 14.27 16.89
CA SER A 463 -11.73 13.79 17.25
C SER A 463 -11.12 12.95 16.13
N THR A 464 -9.78 12.83 16.10
CA THR A 464 -9.08 11.94 15.17
C THR A 464 -9.62 10.50 15.25
N ASP A 465 -9.83 9.98 16.46
CA ASP A 465 -10.39 8.63 16.65
C ASP A 465 -11.80 8.47 16.07
N GLN A 466 -12.65 9.49 16.23
CA GLN A 466 -14.01 9.48 15.65
C GLN A 466 -13.95 9.52 14.12
N MET A 467 -13.10 10.36 13.54
CA MET A 467 -12.94 10.43 12.09
C MET A 467 -12.35 9.14 11.53
N LEU A 468 -11.40 8.54 12.23
CA LEU A 468 -10.79 7.27 11.87
C LEU A 468 -11.83 6.13 11.86
N ALA A 469 -12.71 6.08 12.86
CA ALA A 469 -13.81 5.10 12.90
C ALA A 469 -14.82 5.31 11.75
N ARG A 470 -15.12 6.57 11.39
CA ARG A 470 -15.97 6.89 10.23
C ARG A 470 -15.33 6.46 8.92
N LEU A 471 -14.03 6.73 8.73
CA LEU A 471 -13.29 6.29 7.55
C LEU A 471 -13.18 4.77 7.47
N ALA A 472 -12.98 4.10 8.61
CA ALA A 472 -13.01 2.64 8.67
C ALA A 472 -14.34 2.13 8.09
N ASN A 473 -15.49 2.70 8.50
CA ASN A 473 -16.85 2.33 8.02
C ASN A 473 -17.06 2.44 6.51
N VAL A 474 -16.24 3.20 5.79
CA VAL A 474 -16.34 3.32 4.34
C VAL A 474 -15.20 2.62 3.58
N ASP A 475 -14.05 2.39 4.21
CA ASP A 475 -12.88 1.74 3.60
C ASP A 475 -12.29 0.66 4.52
N ILE A 476 -12.42 -0.58 4.08
CA ILE A 476 -11.89 -1.77 4.76
C ILE A 476 -10.37 -1.70 4.97
N ALA A 477 -9.62 -1.01 4.11
CA ALA A 477 -8.19 -0.83 4.29
C ALA A 477 -7.88 0.04 5.52
N VAL A 478 -8.73 1.03 5.82
CA VAL A 478 -8.65 1.82 7.06
C VAL A 478 -9.00 0.92 8.25
N ALA A 479 -10.10 0.15 8.18
CA ALA A 479 -10.49 -0.77 9.26
C ALA A 479 -9.37 -1.76 9.65
N ALA A 480 -8.67 -2.31 8.66
CA ALA A 480 -7.51 -3.18 8.88
C ALA A 480 -6.31 -2.42 9.48
N ALA A 481 -5.96 -1.25 8.92
CA ALA A 481 -4.77 -0.48 9.33
C ALA A 481 -4.83 -0.06 10.82
N VAL A 482 -6.01 0.28 11.33
CA VAL A 482 -6.18 0.88 12.66
C VAL A 482 -6.15 -0.14 13.80
N THR A 483 -6.44 -1.40 13.50
CA THR A 483 -6.42 -2.51 14.48
C THR A 483 -5.17 -3.37 14.39
N GLN A 484 -4.40 -3.20 13.33
CA GLN A 484 -3.18 -3.95 13.08
C GLN A 484 -2.17 -3.89 14.23
N GLN A 485 -1.88 -2.69 14.77
CA GLN A 485 -0.95 -2.55 15.89
C GLN A 485 -1.43 -3.27 17.16
N GLN A 486 -2.75 -3.42 17.33
CA GLN A 486 -3.34 -4.08 18.49
C GLN A 486 -3.23 -5.61 18.39
N VAL A 487 -3.28 -6.17 17.18
CA VAL A 487 -3.18 -7.63 16.98
C VAL A 487 -1.73 -8.13 16.91
N GLN A 488 -0.77 -7.24 16.65
CA GLN A 488 0.63 -7.59 16.48
C GLN A 488 1.22 -8.37 17.67
N PRO A 489 1.02 -7.99 18.95
CA PRO A 489 1.56 -8.74 20.08
C PRO A 489 1.04 -10.18 20.14
N ALA A 490 -0.27 -10.37 19.91
CA ALA A 490 -0.89 -11.70 19.94
C ALA A 490 -0.32 -12.61 18.84
N ILE A 491 -0.10 -12.07 17.63
CA ILE A 491 0.49 -12.78 16.51
C ILE A 491 1.97 -13.12 16.79
N ALA A 492 2.74 -12.16 17.28
CA ALA A 492 4.16 -12.35 17.60
C ALA A 492 4.35 -13.42 18.68
N ASP A 493 3.55 -13.36 19.76
CA ASP A 493 3.58 -14.34 20.85
C ASP A 493 3.20 -15.74 20.36
N TYR A 494 2.17 -15.85 19.50
CA TYR A 494 1.70 -17.13 18.98
C TYR A 494 2.70 -17.80 18.03
N ILE A 495 3.27 -17.02 17.13
CA ILE A 495 4.22 -17.53 16.15
C ILE A 495 5.52 -17.94 16.86
N GLY A 496 5.92 -17.24 17.92
CA GLY A 496 7.04 -17.62 18.78
C GLY A 496 8.40 -17.40 18.12
N GLY A 497 9.30 -16.72 18.83
CA GLY A 497 10.69 -16.53 18.37
C GLY A 497 11.37 -17.88 18.10
N GLY A 498 11.85 -18.08 16.88
CA GLY A 498 12.61 -19.29 16.49
C GLY A 498 11.81 -20.38 15.75
N LYS A 499 10.51 -20.22 15.50
CA LYS A 499 9.82 -21.11 14.53
C LYS A 499 10.34 -20.83 13.10
N PRO A 500 10.52 -21.85 12.24
CA PRO A 500 11.11 -21.69 10.90
C PRO A 500 10.44 -20.60 10.05
N ASN A 501 9.11 -20.45 10.14
CA ASN A 501 8.37 -19.48 9.33
C ASN A 501 8.00 -18.18 10.06
N ALA A 502 8.52 -17.95 11.26
CA ALA A 502 8.29 -16.70 12.00
C ALA A 502 8.80 -15.45 11.24
N ALA A 503 9.86 -15.62 10.47
CA ALA A 503 10.40 -14.55 9.66
C ALA A 503 9.53 -14.24 8.43
N TYR A 504 8.96 -15.27 7.77
CA TYR A 504 7.99 -15.08 6.68
C TYR A 504 6.70 -14.42 7.16
N ALA A 505 6.26 -14.74 8.38
CA ALA A 505 5.16 -14.03 9.02
C ALA A 505 5.49 -12.56 9.24
N THR A 506 6.64 -12.24 9.86
CA THR A 506 7.07 -10.84 10.04
C THR A 506 7.16 -10.10 8.71
N LEU A 507 7.62 -10.77 7.64
CA LEU A 507 7.69 -10.23 6.30
C LEU A 507 6.31 -9.99 5.67
N GLY A 508 5.42 -10.99 5.70
CA GLY A 508 4.04 -10.86 5.24
C GLY A 508 3.30 -9.73 5.95
N TYR A 509 3.49 -9.61 7.27
CA TYR A 509 2.98 -8.49 8.05
C TYR A 509 3.58 -7.15 7.60
N GLY A 510 4.91 -7.01 7.57
CA GLY A 510 5.56 -5.74 7.25
C GLY A 510 5.20 -5.23 5.86
N LEU A 511 5.30 -6.10 4.85
CA LEU A 511 5.08 -5.78 3.45
C LEU A 511 3.62 -5.39 3.17
N ASN A 512 2.67 -6.20 3.63
CA ASN A 512 1.25 -5.96 3.45
C ASN A 512 0.81 -4.62 4.04
N ASN A 513 1.32 -4.30 5.23
CA ASN A 513 0.95 -3.06 5.90
C ASN A 513 1.67 -1.85 5.33
N TYR A 514 2.90 -2.03 4.83
CA TYR A 514 3.58 -0.98 4.06
C TYR A 514 2.76 -0.60 2.83
N VAL A 515 2.34 -1.60 2.05
CA VAL A 515 1.49 -1.43 0.85
C VAL A 515 0.16 -0.78 1.20
N ARG A 516 -0.56 -1.32 2.18
CA ARG A 516 -1.87 -0.81 2.63
C ARG A 516 -1.78 0.64 3.08
N ASN A 517 -0.88 0.94 4.02
CA ASN A 517 -0.81 2.26 4.62
C ASN A 517 -0.33 3.29 3.60
N GLN A 518 0.59 2.92 2.71
CA GLN A 518 0.94 3.78 1.58
C GLN A 518 -0.25 4.01 0.65
N SER A 519 -1.04 2.97 0.33
CA SER A 519 -2.21 3.11 -0.54
C SER A 519 -3.27 4.06 0.05
N LEU A 520 -3.37 4.14 1.38
CA LEU A 520 -4.25 5.10 2.06
C LEU A 520 -3.75 6.54 1.88
N VAL A 521 -2.44 6.77 1.98
CA VAL A 521 -1.82 8.08 1.67
C VAL A 521 -2.02 8.42 0.19
N ASP A 522 -1.70 7.49 -0.72
CA ASP A 522 -1.83 7.66 -2.17
C ASP A 522 -3.28 7.95 -2.59
N LYS A 523 -4.25 7.32 -1.92
CA LYS A 523 -5.67 7.54 -2.16
C LYS A 523 -6.11 8.88 -1.57
N TYR A 524 -6.07 9.03 -0.26
CA TYR A 524 -6.77 10.11 0.43
C TYR A 524 -6.00 11.43 0.51
N TYR A 525 -4.68 11.38 0.67
CA TYR A 525 -3.88 12.61 0.71
C TYR A 525 -3.59 13.11 -0.69
N ASN A 526 -3.16 12.21 -1.58
CA ASN A 526 -2.58 12.62 -2.85
C ASN A 526 -3.61 12.91 -3.93
N ASN A 527 -4.79 12.26 -4.00
CA ASN A 527 -5.60 12.45 -5.21
C ASN A 527 -7.11 12.25 -5.09
N ALA A 528 -7.64 11.59 -4.06
CA ALA A 528 -9.08 11.33 -3.98
C ALA A 528 -9.87 12.60 -3.65
N ARG A 529 -10.99 12.77 -4.35
CA ARG A 529 -12.05 13.71 -3.97
C ARG A 529 -13.14 12.96 -3.21
N LEU A 530 -13.49 13.47 -2.03
CA LEU A 530 -14.48 12.87 -1.14
C LEU A 530 -15.81 13.63 -1.19
N ASP A 531 -16.92 12.92 -1.01
CA ASP A 531 -18.22 13.52 -0.68
C ASP A 531 -18.39 13.76 0.84
N GLU A 532 -19.55 14.25 1.25
CA GLU A 532 -19.89 14.50 2.66
C GLU A 532 -19.95 13.23 3.53
N ASN A 533 -20.07 12.07 2.89
CA ASN A 533 -20.09 10.75 3.51
C ASN A 533 -18.73 10.06 3.42
N LEU A 534 -17.67 10.79 3.02
CA LEU A 534 -16.29 10.32 2.87
C LEU A 534 -16.09 9.29 1.74
N ASN A 535 -17.07 9.12 0.85
CA ASN A 535 -16.91 8.25 -0.31
C ASN A 535 -16.02 8.92 -1.36
N VAL A 536 -15.19 8.12 -2.02
CA VAL A 536 -14.39 8.60 -3.16
C VAL A 536 -15.30 8.77 -4.37
N VAL A 537 -15.47 10.02 -4.81
CA VAL A 537 -16.33 10.40 -5.96
C VAL A 537 -15.54 10.82 -7.19
N GLY A 538 -14.23 10.98 -7.07
CA GLY A 538 -13.37 11.43 -8.17
C GLY A 538 -11.91 11.53 -7.77
N VAL A 539 -11.11 12.09 -8.68
CA VAL A 539 -9.73 12.49 -8.40
C VAL A 539 -9.53 13.98 -8.63
N GLU A 540 -8.52 14.56 -7.99
CA GLU A 540 -8.13 15.96 -8.18
C GLU A 540 -7.31 16.13 -9.47
N TYR A 541 -6.39 15.19 -9.74
CA TYR A 541 -5.45 15.24 -10.86
C TYR A 541 -5.43 13.91 -11.63
N ASP A 542 -6.12 13.87 -12.78
CA ASP A 542 -6.13 12.71 -13.69
C ASP A 542 -4.72 12.35 -14.19
N ALA A 543 -3.86 13.36 -14.42
CA ALA A 543 -2.51 13.15 -14.90
C ALA A 543 -1.63 12.38 -13.89
N VAL A 544 -1.79 12.66 -12.59
CA VAL A 544 -1.10 11.93 -11.50
C VAL A 544 -1.57 10.49 -11.46
N LEU A 545 -2.89 10.27 -11.54
CA LEU A 545 -3.48 8.93 -11.56
C LEU A 545 -2.98 8.12 -12.77
N GLY A 546 -3.02 8.71 -13.95
CA GLY A 546 -2.54 8.08 -15.19
C GLY A 546 -1.07 7.70 -15.11
N ARG A 547 -0.22 8.60 -14.61
CA ARG A 547 1.21 8.33 -14.43
C ARG A 547 1.45 7.17 -13.46
N ALA A 548 0.72 7.10 -12.35
CA ALA A 548 0.86 6.00 -11.40
C ALA A 548 0.44 4.65 -11.98
N LEU A 549 -0.65 4.62 -12.76
CA LEU A 549 -1.10 3.41 -13.45
C LEU A 549 -0.10 2.93 -14.52
N ASP A 550 0.53 3.85 -15.24
CA ASP A 550 1.51 3.52 -16.27
C ASP A 550 2.83 3.04 -15.69
N LEU A 551 3.38 3.77 -14.72
CA LEU A 551 4.65 3.40 -14.08
C LEU A 551 4.52 2.09 -13.29
N GLY A 552 3.45 1.92 -12.52
CA GLY A 552 3.21 0.68 -11.77
C GLY A 552 3.07 -0.54 -12.70
N LYS A 553 2.39 -0.39 -13.84
CA LYS A 553 2.31 -1.44 -14.86
C LYS A 553 3.70 -1.80 -15.40
N GLN A 554 4.52 -0.80 -15.74
CA GLN A 554 5.86 -1.00 -16.30
C GLN A 554 6.77 -1.71 -15.29
N GLN A 555 6.83 -1.21 -14.06
CA GLN A 555 7.67 -1.75 -12.99
C GLN A 555 7.33 -3.21 -12.66
N LEU A 556 6.06 -3.53 -12.46
CA LEU A 556 5.66 -4.89 -12.13
C LEU A 556 5.94 -5.86 -13.28
N ALA A 557 5.70 -5.45 -14.54
CA ALA A 557 6.01 -6.30 -15.69
C ALA A 557 7.51 -6.65 -15.76
N ASP A 558 8.37 -5.65 -15.54
CA ASP A 558 9.81 -5.81 -15.62
C ASP A 558 10.36 -6.68 -14.48
N GLU A 559 9.86 -6.49 -13.25
CA GLU A 559 10.25 -7.33 -12.13
C GLU A 559 9.82 -8.79 -12.31
N ILE A 560 8.60 -9.04 -12.82
CA ILE A 560 8.18 -10.40 -13.16
C ILE A 560 9.11 -10.99 -14.24
N GLY A 561 9.50 -10.19 -15.24
CA GLY A 561 10.47 -10.61 -16.26
C GLY A 561 11.85 -10.95 -15.69
N ARG A 562 12.33 -10.18 -14.71
CA ARG A 562 13.59 -10.43 -14.00
C ARG A 562 13.54 -11.75 -13.24
N LEU A 563 12.52 -11.96 -12.40
CA LEU A 563 12.36 -13.20 -11.64
C LEU A 563 12.34 -14.43 -12.54
N ARG A 564 11.66 -14.34 -13.70
CA ARG A 564 11.62 -15.42 -14.69
C ARG A 564 12.95 -15.71 -15.35
N THR A 565 13.75 -14.67 -15.61
CA THR A 565 15.14 -14.85 -16.08
C THR A 565 15.96 -15.60 -15.03
N GLY A 566 15.64 -15.38 -13.75
CA GLY A 566 16.16 -16.11 -12.61
C GLY A 566 15.56 -17.51 -12.37
N GLY A 567 14.60 -17.95 -13.18
CA GLY A 567 13.92 -19.26 -13.03
C GLY A 567 12.77 -19.28 -12.00
N THR A 568 12.29 -18.12 -11.57
CA THR A 568 11.15 -17.97 -10.63
C THR A 568 9.89 -17.54 -11.36
N GLU A 569 8.80 -18.27 -11.14
CA GLU A 569 7.46 -17.95 -11.65
C GLU A 569 6.59 -17.37 -10.52
N PRO A 570 6.44 -16.03 -10.44
CA PRO A 570 5.70 -15.37 -9.37
C PRO A 570 4.20 -15.33 -9.67
N VAL A 571 3.52 -16.46 -9.47
CA VAL A 571 2.11 -16.67 -9.86
C VAL A 571 1.17 -15.62 -9.26
N LEU A 572 1.38 -15.23 -7.99
CA LEU A 572 0.49 -14.28 -7.31
C LEU A 572 0.72 -12.84 -7.80
N SER A 573 1.97 -12.48 -8.08
CA SER A 573 2.30 -11.19 -8.70
C SER A 573 1.75 -11.07 -10.13
N VAL A 574 1.73 -12.18 -10.89
CA VAL A 574 1.05 -12.24 -12.20
C VAL A 574 -0.46 -12.08 -12.03
N ALA A 575 -1.07 -12.65 -10.99
CA ALA A 575 -2.50 -12.43 -10.69
C ALA A 575 -2.81 -10.94 -10.49
N GLY A 576 -2.05 -10.29 -9.63
CA GLY A 576 -2.19 -8.85 -9.36
C GLY A 576 -2.03 -8.00 -10.62
N TYR A 577 -1.04 -8.34 -11.48
CA TYR A 577 -0.84 -7.67 -12.77
C TYR A 577 -2.06 -7.81 -13.70
N GLU A 578 -2.59 -9.02 -13.86
CA GLU A 578 -3.72 -9.28 -14.75
C GLU A 578 -5.00 -8.57 -14.28
N VAL A 579 -5.27 -8.57 -12.97
CA VAL A 579 -6.41 -7.87 -12.38
C VAL A 579 -6.25 -6.36 -12.50
N ALA A 580 -5.09 -5.81 -12.14
CA ALA A 580 -4.81 -4.38 -12.27
C ALA A 580 -4.93 -3.88 -13.72
N GLY A 581 -4.59 -4.73 -14.70
CA GLY A 581 -4.77 -4.46 -16.13
C GLY A 581 -6.24 -4.27 -16.55
N LEU A 582 -7.18 -4.93 -15.87
CA LEU A 582 -8.62 -4.67 -16.06
C LEU A 582 -9.08 -3.42 -15.29
N LEU A 583 -8.74 -3.35 -14.00
CA LEU A 583 -9.26 -2.34 -13.08
C LEU A 583 -8.78 -0.92 -13.44
N ARG A 584 -7.61 -0.77 -14.07
CA ARG A 584 -7.11 0.54 -14.53
C ARG A 584 -8.04 1.29 -15.50
N ASN A 585 -8.96 0.57 -16.16
CA ASN A 585 -9.95 1.14 -17.08
C ASN A 585 -11.35 1.23 -16.45
N GLY A 586 -11.48 0.92 -15.15
CA GLY A 586 -12.72 0.97 -14.40
C GLY A 586 -13.05 2.36 -13.85
N ASN A 587 -13.89 2.40 -12.82
CA ASN A 587 -14.16 3.62 -12.08
C ASN A 587 -12.94 4.02 -11.21
N VAL A 588 -13.02 5.17 -10.54
CA VAL A 588 -11.90 5.71 -9.74
C VAL A 588 -11.48 4.75 -8.60
N LEU A 589 -12.41 4.03 -7.97
CA LEU A 589 -12.09 3.03 -6.95
C LEU A 589 -11.34 1.84 -7.55
N ASP A 590 -11.78 1.34 -8.71
CA ASP A 590 -11.08 0.31 -9.47
C ASP A 590 -9.66 0.79 -9.84
N GLN A 591 -9.49 2.05 -10.23
CA GLN A 591 -8.18 2.63 -10.58
C GLN A 591 -7.24 2.73 -9.38
N PHE A 592 -7.72 3.17 -8.21
CA PHE A 592 -6.91 3.13 -6.99
C PHE A 592 -6.54 1.69 -6.58
N GLN A 593 -7.47 0.74 -6.75
CA GLN A 593 -7.19 -0.67 -6.50
C GLN A 593 -6.15 -1.23 -7.49
N ALA A 594 -6.18 -0.80 -8.76
CA ALA A 594 -5.16 -1.17 -9.74
C ALA A 594 -3.77 -0.66 -9.34
N ILE A 595 -3.66 0.59 -8.87
CA ILE A 595 -2.40 1.14 -8.33
C ILE A 595 -1.91 0.31 -7.15
N ASN A 596 -2.80 -0.03 -6.21
CA ASN A 596 -2.45 -0.85 -5.05
C ASN A 596 -1.91 -2.23 -5.48
N LEU A 597 -2.56 -2.90 -6.44
CA LEU A 597 -2.11 -4.19 -6.97
C LEU A 597 -0.76 -4.08 -7.70
N TYR A 598 -0.53 -3.04 -8.49
CA TYR A 598 0.77 -2.80 -9.12
C TYR A 598 1.87 -2.56 -8.08
N ASN A 599 1.61 -1.69 -7.09
CA ASN A 599 2.57 -1.35 -6.04
C ASN A 599 2.90 -2.58 -5.18
N GLY A 600 1.89 -3.32 -4.73
CA GLY A 600 2.06 -4.54 -3.95
C GLY A 600 2.84 -5.61 -4.71
N GLY A 601 2.48 -5.85 -5.98
CA GLY A 601 3.21 -6.78 -6.84
C GLY A 601 4.67 -6.35 -7.04
N PHE A 602 4.93 -5.06 -7.29
CA PHE A 602 6.29 -4.54 -7.48
C PHE A 602 7.14 -4.77 -6.22
N LEU A 603 6.61 -4.47 -5.04
CA LEU A 603 7.34 -4.63 -3.78
C LEU A 603 7.56 -6.11 -3.41
N ILE A 604 6.56 -6.96 -3.63
CA ILE A 604 6.70 -8.42 -3.47
C ILE A 604 7.80 -8.93 -4.39
N THR A 605 7.72 -8.65 -5.70
CA THR A 605 8.69 -9.15 -6.67
C THR A 605 10.11 -8.62 -6.41
N ARG A 606 10.27 -7.36 -6.00
CA ARG A 606 11.59 -6.82 -5.57
C ARG A 606 12.14 -7.56 -4.34
N THR A 607 11.26 -7.87 -3.38
CA THR A 607 11.61 -8.67 -2.21
C THR A 607 12.05 -10.07 -2.63
N LEU A 608 11.31 -10.72 -3.53
CA LEU A 608 11.67 -12.04 -4.06
C LEU A 608 13.02 -12.02 -4.79
N SER A 609 13.30 -10.98 -5.59
CA SER A 609 14.60 -10.81 -6.27
C SER A 609 15.75 -10.70 -5.27
N TYR A 610 15.54 -9.95 -4.17
CA TYR A 610 16.50 -9.92 -3.04
C TYR A 610 16.66 -11.31 -2.40
N LEU A 611 15.56 -12.03 -2.16
CA LEU A 611 15.60 -13.40 -1.62
C LEU A 611 16.32 -14.40 -2.53
N ALA A 612 16.32 -14.17 -3.84
CA ALA A 612 17.00 -14.99 -4.84
C ALA A 612 18.50 -14.65 -4.99
N GLY A 613 19.00 -13.61 -4.31
CA GLY A 613 20.36 -13.12 -4.53
C GLY A 613 20.54 -12.52 -5.92
N GLN A 614 19.46 -11.95 -6.46
CA GLN A 614 19.41 -11.25 -7.74
C GLN A 614 19.17 -9.74 -7.52
N PRO A 615 19.96 -9.04 -6.67
CA PRO A 615 19.89 -7.59 -6.66
C PRO A 615 20.27 -7.07 -8.05
N GLU A 616 19.69 -5.94 -8.42
CA GLU A 616 19.96 -5.29 -9.69
C GLU A 616 21.47 -5.24 -9.93
N GLY A 617 21.92 -5.69 -11.12
CA GLY A 617 23.33 -5.76 -11.44
C GLY A 617 23.98 -4.45 -11.05
N ALA A 618 24.90 -4.52 -10.08
CA ALA A 618 25.52 -3.37 -9.43
C ALA A 618 25.70 -2.22 -10.42
N ILE A 619 25.00 -1.11 -10.13
CA ILE A 619 25.10 0.22 -10.71
C ILE A 619 26.30 0.29 -11.67
N LYS A 620 26.04 0.17 -12.98
CA LYS A 620 27.06 0.38 -14.01
C LYS A 620 27.30 1.86 -14.25
#